data_AF-A0A088RX04-F1
#
_entry.id   AF-A0A088RX04-F1
#
_cell.length_a   1.000
_cell.length_b   1.000
_cell.length_c   1.000
_cell.angle_alpha   90.00
_cell.angle_beta   90.00
_cell.angle_gamma   90.00
#
_symmetry.space_group_name_H-M   'P 1'
#
loop_
_entity.id
_entity.type
_entity.pdbx_description
1 polymer ?
#
loop_
_entity_poly.entity_id
_entity_poly.type
_entity_poly.pdbx_seq_one_letter_code
_entity_poly.pdbx_strand_id
1 'polypeptide(L)'
;MYRCQSAWKLLELNDRYRIFHQFHPSTVVDLAAAPGGFAQAALELMHIQETARPSSLPPMVIAVDQRPIDPMPGLLAVRGNILQHQRILQAVQGVFSHTRAPTASPSRLSSSTQTVPLARSVDMVLHDGVSVVKGQRAFSVTYAQNQMALSALLLAGKLFRRFGPMPDLPAEAEKHPSNKRDERISHRTSAPRSSPAVLPVCFVSKVLHCHHFEQVLTATRALFRHVKTSKLLASRSESLERYVVATDFQLAAWQRLTTAHLPTWPQNLQQHREQSRSTASASLFSMPPAPEDCGDVHHIVWNCLGCGRTCTGCQPCMQCGPYQPVEDARL
;
A
#
# COMPACT_ATOMS: atom_id res chain seq x y z
N MET A 1 -19.44 -20.84 -5.90
CA MET A 1 -19.74 -19.70 -6.80
C MET A 1 -19.20 -18.42 -6.16
N TYR A 2 -18.57 -17.53 -6.93
CA TYR A 2 -18.07 -16.24 -6.41
C TYR A 2 -19.14 -15.15 -6.47
N ARG A 3 -19.04 -14.17 -5.57
CA ARG A 3 -19.96 -13.01 -5.50
C ARG A 3 -19.95 -12.12 -6.75
N CYS A 4 -18.84 -12.07 -7.48
CA CYS A 4 -18.76 -11.40 -8.77
C CYS A 4 -17.66 -11.99 -9.65
N GLN A 5 -17.72 -11.70 -10.95
CA GLN A 5 -16.78 -12.23 -11.94
C GLN A 5 -15.33 -11.75 -11.72
N SER A 6 -15.10 -10.67 -10.98
CA SER A 6 -13.73 -10.21 -10.74
C SER A 6 -12.92 -11.16 -9.89
N ALA A 7 -13.53 -12.06 -9.11
CA ALA A 7 -12.82 -13.13 -8.40
C ALA A 7 -11.88 -13.93 -9.33
N TRP A 8 -12.32 -14.23 -10.56
CA TRP A 8 -11.53 -14.95 -11.56
C TRP A 8 -10.26 -14.21 -11.98
N LYS A 9 -10.26 -12.87 -11.88
CA LYS A 9 -9.08 -12.05 -12.17
C LYS A 9 -8.00 -12.25 -11.12
N LEU A 10 -8.38 -12.32 -9.83
CA LEU A 10 -7.42 -12.60 -8.76
C LEU A 10 -6.87 -14.03 -8.85
N LEU A 11 -7.72 -15.00 -9.20
CA LEU A 11 -7.28 -16.37 -9.46
C LEU A 11 -6.29 -16.45 -10.62
N GLU A 12 -6.58 -15.80 -11.75
CA GLU A 12 -5.68 -15.74 -12.91
C GLU A 12 -4.35 -15.06 -12.55
N LEU A 13 -4.39 -13.96 -11.79
CA LEU A 13 -3.19 -13.29 -11.29
C LEU A 13 -2.36 -14.22 -10.39
N ASN A 14 -3.01 -14.97 -9.50
CA ASN A 14 -2.31 -15.92 -8.64
C ASN A 14 -1.74 -17.11 -9.43
N ASP A 15 -2.42 -17.61 -10.44
CA ASP A 15 -1.86 -18.66 -11.31
C ASP A 15 -0.58 -18.18 -12.03
N ARG A 16 -0.63 -16.96 -12.58
CA ARG A 16 0.49 -16.35 -13.32
C ARG A 16 1.67 -15.98 -12.42
N TYR A 17 1.42 -15.46 -11.24
CA TYR A 17 2.46 -14.84 -10.40
C TYR A 17 2.73 -15.57 -9.10
N ARG A 18 1.92 -16.56 -8.74
CA ARG A 18 2.04 -17.37 -7.52
C ARG A 18 2.09 -16.54 -6.24
N ILE A 19 1.44 -15.37 -6.21
CA ILE A 19 1.54 -14.39 -5.11
C ILE A 19 1.06 -14.92 -3.76
N PHE A 20 0.07 -15.83 -3.71
CA PHE A 20 -0.35 -16.44 -2.45
C PHE A 20 0.60 -17.56 -2.01
N HIS A 21 1.26 -18.24 -2.95
CA HIS A 21 2.26 -19.28 -2.66
C HIS A 21 3.63 -18.69 -2.29
N GLN A 22 4.01 -17.55 -2.84
CA GLN A 22 5.32 -16.94 -2.56
C GLN A 22 5.32 -16.18 -1.23
N PHE A 23 4.23 -15.45 -0.95
CA PHE A 23 4.18 -14.53 0.21
C PHE A 23 3.37 -15.08 1.39
N HIS A 24 2.63 -16.18 1.21
CA HIS A 24 1.83 -16.84 2.26
C HIS A 24 1.08 -15.85 3.18
N PRO A 25 0.26 -14.94 2.62
CA PRO A 25 -0.39 -13.92 3.44
C PRO A 25 -1.36 -14.57 4.43
N SER A 26 -1.29 -14.14 5.68
CA SER A 26 -2.28 -14.47 6.73
C SER A 26 -3.40 -13.43 6.79
N THR A 27 -3.09 -12.20 6.36
CA THR A 27 -4.00 -11.05 6.41
C THR A 27 -3.89 -10.21 5.13
N VAL A 28 -5.02 -10.06 4.46
CA VAL A 28 -5.17 -9.28 3.23
C VAL A 28 -6.09 -8.08 3.49
N VAL A 29 -5.76 -6.90 2.96
CA VAL A 29 -6.67 -5.75 2.91
C VAL A 29 -7.19 -5.59 1.48
N ASP A 30 -8.49 -5.71 1.26
CA ASP A 30 -9.14 -5.53 -0.05
C ASP A 30 -9.80 -4.14 -0.12
N LEU A 31 -9.31 -3.27 -1.01
CA LEU A 31 -9.72 -1.87 -1.13
C LEU A 31 -10.75 -1.70 -2.27
N ALA A 32 -11.82 -0.94 -1.97
CA ALA A 32 -12.98 -0.79 -2.85
C ALA A 32 -13.58 -2.16 -3.23
N ALA A 33 -13.74 -3.00 -2.20
CA ALA A 33 -13.94 -4.43 -2.33
C ALA A 33 -15.35 -4.86 -2.77
N ALA A 34 -16.38 -4.03 -2.63
CA ALA A 34 -17.76 -4.50 -2.81
C ALA A 34 -18.01 -4.95 -4.27
N PRO A 35 -18.68 -6.10 -4.49
CA PRO A 35 -19.43 -6.91 -3.52
C PRO A 35 -18.60 -7.98 -2.75
N GLY A 36 -17.29 -8.02 -2.92
CA GLY A 36 -16.37 -8.91 -2.19
C GLY A 36 -15.82 -10.09 -3.00
N GLY A 37 -15.75 -9.98 -4.33
CA GLY A 37 -15.22 -11.07 -5.18
C GLY A 37 -13.72 -11.33 -4.97
N PHE A 38 -12.91 -10.27 -4.93
CA PHE A 38 -11.48 -10.38 -4.59
C PHE A 38 -11.29 -10.90 -3.17
N ALA A 39 -12.00 -10.33 -2.18
CA ALA A 39 -11.98 -10.81 -0.81
C ALA A 39 -12.31 -12.32 -0.67
N GLN A 40 -13.34 -12.81 -1.36
CA GLN A 40 -13.71 -14.23 -1.34
C GLN A 40 -12.61 -15.11 -1.95
N ALA A 41 -12.09 -14.74 -3.13
CA ALA A 41 -11.00 -15.48 -3.76
C ALA A 41 -9.71 -15.45 -2.93
N ALA A 42 -9.40 -14.32 -2.29
CA ALA A 42 -8.25 -14.20 -1.41
C ALA A 42 -8.37 -15.14 -0.20
N LEU A 43 -9.54 -15.21 0.45
CA LEU A 43 -9.78 -16.16 1.53
C LEU A 43 -9.57 -17.59 1.07
N GLU A 44 -10.18 -17.98 -0.05
CA GLU A 44 -10.03 -19.34 -0.59
C GLU A 44 -8.56 -19.69 -0.86
N LEU A 45 -7.82 -18.80 -1.53
CA LEU A 45 -6.40 -18.99 -1.81
C LEU A 45 -5.55 -19.10 -0.53
N MET A 46 -5.83 -18.28 0.49
CA MET A 46 -5.15 -18.37 1.79
C MET A 46 -5.47 -19.68 2.52
N HIS A 47 -6.72 -20.15 2.50
CA HIS A 47 -7.09 -21.44 3.12
C HIS A 47 -6.40 -22.61 2.42
N ILE A 48 -6.28 -22.59 1.09
CA ILE A 48 -5.51 -23.62 0.36
C ILE A 48 -4.05 -23.62 0.84
N GLN A 49 -3.43 -22.45 1.02
CA GLN A 49 -2.07 -22.38 1.54
C GLN A 49 -1.97 -22.88 2.99
N GLU A 50 -2.93 -22.52 3.83
CA GLU A 50 -3.03 -22.96 5.23
C GLU A 50 -3.11 -24.50 5.35
N THR A 51 -3.88 -25.16 4.48
CA THR A 51 -3.95 -26.63 4.45
C THR A 51 -2.63 -27.28 4.04
N ALA A 52 -1.86 -26.64 3.16
CA ALA A 52 -0.57 -27.15 2.69
C ALA A 52 0.59 -26.84 3.66
N ARG A 53 0.52 -25.68 4.31
CA ARG A 53 1.52 -25.16 5.27
C ARG A 53 0.77 -24.42 6.38
N PRO A 54 0.44 -25.10 7.49
CA PRO A 54 -0.29 -24.49 8.60
C PRO A 54 0.46 -23.27 9.14
N SER A 55 -0.27 -22.18 9.31
CA SER A 55 0.20 -20.97 9.96
C SER A 55 -0.43 -20.84 11.34
N SER A 56 0.18 -20.05 12.19
CA SER A 56 -0.33 -19.78 13.54
C SER A 56 -1.50 -18.80 13.56
N LEU A 57 -1.86 -18.20 12.41
CA LEU A 57 -2.91 -17.20 12.30
C LEU A 57 -3.93 -17.61 11.23
N PRO A 58 -5.22 -17.77 11.58
CA PRO A 58 -6.22 -18.12 10.58
C PRO A 58 -6.31 -17.02 9.49
N PRO A 59 -6.58 -17.39 8.22
CA PRO A 59 -6.76 -16.43 7.14
C PRO A 59 -7.77 -15.33 7.46
N MET A 60 -7.41 -14.08 7.15
CA MET A 60 -8.27 -12.92 7.36
C MET A 60 -8.23 -11.96 6.18
N VAL A 61 -9.40 -11.46 5.77
CA VAL A 61 -9.52 -10.33 4.85
C VAL A 61 -10.21 -9.17 5.55
N ILE A 62 -9.60 -7.99 5.50
CA ILE A 62 -10.24 -6.72 5.86
C ILE A 62 -10.72 -6.06 4.56
N ALA A 63 -12.02 -6.13 4.29
CA ALA A 63 -12.61 -5.61 3.06
C ALA A 63 -13.18 -4.20 3.27
N VAL A 64 -12.62 -3.21 2.58
CA VAL A 64 -12.98 -1.79 2.71
C VAL A 64 -13.78 -1.31 1.50
N ASP A 65 -15.02 -0.84 1.69
CA ASP A 65 -15.81 -0.20 0.63
C ASP A 65 -16.82 0.79 1.22
N GLN A 66 -17.35 1.71 0.41
CA GLN A 66 -18.42 2.62 0.82
C GLN A 66 -19.78 1.93 0.85
N ARG A 67 -19.94 0.90 0.00
CA ARG A 67 -21.11 0.03 -0.09
C ARG A 67 -21.01 -1.10 0.93
N PRO A 68 -22.15 -1.63 1.40
CA PRO A 68 -22.14 -2.81 2.24
C PRO A 68 -21.54 -4.01 1.49
N ILE A 69 -20.87 -4.87 2.25
CA ILE A 69 -20.35 -6.17 1.80
C ILE A 69 -20.95 -7.20 2.74
N ASP A 70 -21.60 -8.23 2.18
CA ASP A 70 -22.19 -9.27 3.01
C ASP A 70 -21.10 -9.96 3.84
N PRO A 71 -21.35 -10.29 5.11
CA PRO A 71 -20.36 -10.96 5.93
C PRO A 71 -20.03 -12.37 5.40
N MET A 72 -18.82 -12.85 5.65
CA MET A 72 -18.45 -14.26 5.51
C MET A 72 -17.34 -14.63 6.51
N PRO A 73 -17.18 -15.91 6.88
CA PRO A 73 -16.10 -16.33 7.78
C PRO A 73 -14.72 -15.87 7.26
N GLY A 74 -13.91 -15.31 8.15
CA GLY A 74 -12.59 -14.74 7.80
C GLY A 74 -12.64 -13.35 7.13
N LEU A 75 -13.82 -12.83 6.76
CA LEU A 75 -13.97 -11.49 6.18
C LEU A 75 -14.51 -10.50 7.20
N LEU A 76 -13.76 -9.43 7.43
CA LEU A 76 -14.17 -8.27 8.22
C LEU A 76 -14.44 -7.08 7.30
N ALA A 77 -15.71 -6.70 7.18
CA ALA A 77 -16.13 -5.58 6.34
C ALA A 77 -15.98 -4.25 7.09
N VAL A 78 -15.29 -3.30 6.48
CA VAL A 78 -15.11 -1.93 6.97
C VAL A 78 -15.80 -0.97 5.99
N ARG A 79 -16.82 -0.26 6.46
CA ARG A 79 -17.46 0.77 5.63
C ARG A 79 -16.61 2.03 5.61
N GLY A 80 -16.09 2.41 4.45
CA GLY A 80 -15.20 3.57 4.33
C GLY A 80 -14.88 3.99 2.91
N ASN A 81 -14.54 5.28 2.75
CA ASN A 81 -13.98 5.80 1.51
C ASN A 81 -12.46 5.61 1.53
N ILE A 82 -11.91 4.84 0.58
CA ILE A 82 -10.47 4.55 0.52
C ILE A 82 -9.60 5.80 0.30
N LEU A 83 -10.17 6.90 -0.19
CA LEU A 83 -9.49 8.20 -0.31
C LEU A 83 -9.29 8.88 1.05
N GLN A 84 -9.98 8.44 2.10
CA GLN A 84 -9.83 8.95 3.47
C GLN A 84 -8.84 8.07 4.25
N HIS A 85 -7.56 8.09 3.85
CA HIS A 85 -6.54 7.14 4.31
C HIS A 85 -6.45 7.03 5.83
N GLN A 86 -6.50 8.16 6.55
CA GLN A 86 -6.40 8.18 8.00
C GLN A 86 -7.53 7.39 8.68
N ARG A 87 -8.76 7.48 8.17
CA ARG A 87 -9.90 6.74 8.69
C ARG A 87 -9.74 5.24 8.43
N ILE A 88 -9.22 4.86 7.26
CA ILE A 88 -8.96 3.45 6.95
C ILE A 88 -7.88 2.88 7.86
N LEU A 89 -6.78 3.62 8.09
CA LEU A 89 -5.73 3.21 9.02
C LEU A 89 -6.26 3.02 10.45
N GLN A 90 -7.11 3.93 10.93
CA GLN A 90 -7.76 3.82 12.23
C GLN A 90 -8.69 2.61 12.30
N ALA A 91 -9.46 2.33 11.25
CA ALA A 91 -10.34 1.17 11.20
C ALA A 91 -9.55 -0.16 11.21
N VAL A 92 -8.47 -0.27 10.43
CA VAL A 92 -7.58 -1.44 10.43
C VAL A 92 -6.90 -1.63 11.79
N GLN A 93 -6.43 -0.56 12.42
CA GLN A 93 -5.91 -0.61 13.79
C GLN A 93 -6.97 -1.13 14.76
N GLY A 94 -8.21 -0.66 14.65
CA GLY A 94 -9.35 -1.12 15.44
C GLY A 94 -9.58 -2.63 15.27
N VAL A 95 -9.58 -3.12 14.04
CA VAL A 95 -9.71 -4.56 13.74
C VAL A 95 -8.62 -5.38 14.45
N PHE A 96 -7.36 -4.96 14.37
CA PHE A 96 -6.27 -5.67 15.04
C PHE A 96 -6.33 -5.60 16.58
N SER A 97 -6.88 -4.54 17.14
CA SER A 97 -7.09 -4.45 18.59
C SER A 97 -8.20 -5.40 19.08
N HIS A 98 -9.30 -5.55 18.32
CA HIS A 98 -10.42 -6.41 18.72
C HIS A 98 -10.16 -7.90 18.47
N THR A 99 -9.40 -8.23 17.42
CA THR A 99 -9.06 -9.62 17.09
C THR A 99 -7.98 -10.23 18.00
N ARG A 100 -7.40 -9.42 18.91
CA ARG A 100 -6.40 -9.84 19.92
C ARG A 100 -6.99 -10.36 21.24
N ALA A 101 -8.31 -10.29 21.48
CA ALA A 101 -8.94 -10.74 22.73
C ALA A 101 -9.97 -11.85 22.49
N PRO A 102 -9.86 -12.97 23.23
CA PRO A 102 -10.67 -13.09 24.43
C PRO A 102 -9.79 -13.39 25.65
N THR A 103 -9.80 -12.49 26.63
CA THR A 103 -9.37 -12.85 27.99
C THR A 103 -10.35 -13.89 28.52
N ALA A 104 -9.92 -15.15 28.56
CA ALA A 104 -10.62 -16.19 29.28
C ALA A 104 -10.90 -15.73 30.71
N SER A 105 -12.12 -15.98 31.18
CA SER A 105 -12.50 -15.88 32.59
C SER A 105 -11.45 -16.55 33.49
N PRO A 106 -11.19 -16.07 34.72
CA PRO A 106 -10.17 -16.66 35.58
C PRO A 106 -10.65 -18.02 36.10
N SER A 107 -10.43 -19.09 35.33
CA SER A 107 -10.43 -20.45 35.84
C SER A 107 -9.13 -20.67 36.63
N ARG A 108 -9.29 -20.91 37.93
CA ARG A 108 -8.21 -21.15 38.88
C ARG A 108 -7.54 -22.50 38.57
N LEU A 109 -6.21 -22.51 38.70
CA LEU A 109 -5.28 -23.65 38.62
C LEU A 109 -5.09 -24.30 37.25
N SER A 110 -3.98 -23.97 36.58
CA SER A 110 -3.04 -24.91 35.96
C SER A 110 -1.87 -24.15 35.34
N SER A 111 -0.64 -24.60 35.62
CA SER A 111 0.60 -24.14 35.02
C SER A 111 0.60 -24.32 33.50
N SER A 112 0.71 -23.26 32.72
CA SER A 112 1.17 -23.35 31.33
C SER A 112 1.62 -21.99 30.80
N THR A 113 2.71 -22.04 30.04
CA THR A 113 3.35 -20.99 29.25
C THR A 113 2.37 -19.93 28.73
N GLN A 114 2.54 -18.67 29.15
CA GLN A 114 1.87 -17.52 28.53
C GLN A 114 2.31 -17.43 27.06
N THR A 115 1.52 -18.00 26.16
CA THR A 115 1.66 -17.77 24.72
C THR A 115 1.28 -16.32 24.45
N VAL A 116 2.26 -15.46 24.22
CA VAL A 116 2.05 -14.08 23.78
C VAL A 116 1.18 -14.13 22.51
N PRO A 117 0.03 -13.42 22.43
CA PRO A 117 -0.80 -13.41 21.23
C PRO A 117 0.00 -12.91 20.04
N LEU A 118 0.10 -13.74 18.99
CA LEU A 118 0.85 -13.37 17.80
C LEU A 118 0.23 -12.11 17.17
N ALA A 119 1.07 -11.12 16.90
CA ALA A 119 0.63 -9.89 16.24
C ALA A 119 0.30 -10.17 14.78
N ARG A 120 -0.91 -9.79 14.33
CA ARG A 120 -1.22 -9.77 12.90
C ARG A 120 -0.49 -8.63 12.20
N SER A 121 -0.03 -8.89 10.99
CA SER A 121 0.46 -7.91 10.03
C SER A 121 -0.52 -7.70 8.87
N VAL A 122 -0.27 -6.73 8.00
CA VAL A 122 -0.88 -6.63 6.66
C VAL A 122 0.14 -7.14 5.66
N ASP A 123 -0.15 -8.30 5.08
CA ASP A 123 0.79 -9.03 4.20
C ASP A 123 0.53 -8.70 2.73
N MET A 124 -0.71 -8.35 2.41
CA MET A 124 -1.13 -8.05 1.04
C MET A 124 -2.21 -6.98 1.01
N VAL A 125 -2.15 -6.10 0.01
CA VAL A 125 -3.19 -5.11 -0.28
C VAL A 125 -3.67 -5.30 -1.72
N LEU A 126 -4.98 -5.46 -1.87
CA LEU A 126 -5.66 -5.64 -3.15
C LEU A 126 -6.50 -4.41 -3.49
N HIS A 127 -6.64 -4.10 -4.78
CA HIS A 127 -7.50 -3.03 -5.27
C HIS A 127 -8.07 -3.38 -6.65
N ASP A 128 -9.37 -3.68 -6.70
CA ASP A 128 -10.14 -3.86 -7.94
C ASP A 128 -11.31 -2.87 -8.06
N GLY A 129 -11.25 -1.76 -7.33
CA GLY A 129 -12.27 -0.72 -7.38
C GLY A 129 -12.47 -0.15 -8.79
N VAL A 130 -13.67 0.37 -9.05
CA VAL A 130 -13.95 1.26 -10.18
C VAL A 130 -14.30 2.63 -9.62
N SER A 131 -13.70 3.68 -10.17
CA SER A 131 -14.06 5.06 -9.82
C SER A 131 -15.52 5.33 -10.24
N VAL A 132 -16.44 5.35 -9.27
CA VAL A 132 -17.88 5.60 -9.49
C VAL A 132 -18.39 6.83 -8.72
N VAL A 133 -17.50 7.74 -8.33
CA VAL A 133 -17.89 8.92 -7.55
C VAL A 133 -18.75 9.84 -8.41
N LYS A 134 -19.97 10.19 -7.94
CA LYS A 134 -20.91 11.06 -8.67
C LYS A 134 -20.32 12.44 -9.07
N GLY A 135 -19.29 12.92 -8.36
CA GLY A 135 -18.53 14.14 -8.66
C GLY A 135 -17.39 13.99 -9.68
N GLN A 136 -17.01 12.76 -10.04
CA GLN A 136 -16.04 12.48 -11.12
C GLN A 136 -16.67 12.51 -12.51
N ARG A 137 -17.95 12.93 -12.66
CA ARG A 137 -18.52 13.23 -13.99
C ARG A 137 -17.70 14.30 -14.75
N ALA A 138 -16.96 15.12 -14.02
CA ALA A 138 -16.04 16.09 -14.59
C ALA A 138 -14.78 15.45 -15.19
N PHE A 139 -14.50 14.17 -14.89
CA PHE A 139 -13.27 13.48 -15.29
C PHE A 139 -13.51 12.26 -16.17
N SER A 140 -12.56 11.96 -17.05
CA SER A 140 -12.48 10.72 -17.80
C SER A 140 -12.40 9.53 -16.83
N VAL A 141 -13.05 8.41 -17.20
CA VAL A 141 -13.00 7.17 -16.40
C VAL A 141 -11.55 6.69 -16.22
N THR A 142 -10.73 6.87 -17.26
CA THR A 142 -9.30 6.52 -17.26
C THR A 142 -8.49 7.33 -16.26
N TYR A 143 -8.68 8.65 -16.19
CA TYR A 143 -8.01 9.48 -15.18
C TYR A 143 -8.51 9.16 -13.78
N ALA A 144 -9.83 9.14 -13.57
CA ALA A 144 -10.44 8.86 -12.29
C ALA A 144 -10.01 7.49 -11.72
N GLN A 145 -9.83 6.48 -12.57
CA GLN A 145 -9.35 5.17 -12.16
C GLN A 145 -7.86 5.17 -11.79
N ASN A 146 -7.00 5.83 -12.58
CA ASN A 146 -5.57 5.87 -12.28
C ASN A 146 -5.25 6.75 -11.06
N GLN A 147 -6.00 7.83 -10.84
CA GLN A 147 -5.92 8.63 -9.61
C GLN A 147 -6.29 7.78 -8.39
N MET A 148 -7.36 6.98 -8.48
CA MET A 148 -7.75 6.07 -7.40
C MET A 148 -6.71 4.96 -7.17
N ALA A 149 -6.12 4.40 -8.24
CA ALA A 149 -5.06 3.41 -8.13
C ALA A 149 -3.78 3.97 -7.48
N LEU A 150 -3.41 5.21 -7.81
CA LEU A 150 -2.30 5.91 -7.18
C LEU A 150 -2.58 6.21 -5.69
N SER A 151 -3.82 6.57 -5.36
CA SER A 151 -4.26 6.71 -3.96
C SER A 151 -4.19 5.38 -3.21
N ALA A 152 -4.63 4.29 -3.83
CA ALA A 152 -4.57 2.94 -3.27
C ALA A 152 -3.12 2.50 -3.01
N LEU A 153 -2.19 2.81 -3.91
CA LEU A 153 -0.75 2.58 -3.71
C LEU A 153 -0.22 3.34 -2.48
N LEU A 154 -0.58 4.62 -2.35
CA LEU A 154 -0.18 5.43 -1.20
C LEU A 154 -0.80 4.92 0.12
N LEU A 155 -2.04 4.43 0.09
CA LEU A 155 -2.68 3.79 1.24
C LEU A 155 -1.99 2.46 1.59
N ALA A 156 -1.67 1.64 0.59
CA ALA A 156 -0.95 0.38 0.78
C ALA A 156 0.41 0.62 1.46
N GLY A 157 1.18 1.61 1.00
CA GLY A 157 2.44 1.98 1.64
C GLY A 157 2.28 2.42 3.10
N LYS A 158 1.20 3.16 3.44
CA LYS A 158 0.88 3.52 4.84
C LYS A 158 0.53 2.27 5.66
N LEU A 159 -0.24 1.34 5.09
CA LEU A 159 -0.61 0.07 5.74
C LEU A 159 0.63 -0.80 5.99
N PHE A 160 1.49 -1.02 4.99
CA PHE A 160 2.71 -1.81 5.15
C PHE A 160 3.70 -1.16 6.11
N ARG A 161 3.86 0.17 6.07
CA ARG A 161 4.72 0.89 7.02
C ARG A 161 4.26 0.73 8.46
N ARG A 162 2.93 0.72 8.68
CA ARG A 162 2.35 0.73 10.03
C ARG A 162 2.08 -0.67 10.58
N PHE A 163 1.73 -1.59 9.71
CA PHE A 163 1.22 -2.91 10.05
C PHE A 163 1.91 -4.05 9.28
N GLY A 164 2.92 -3.80 8.45
CA GLY A 164 3.60 -4.87 7.71
C GLY A 164 4.42 -5.80 8.62
N PRO A 165 4.82 -6.97 8.12
CA PRO A 165 5.68 -7.90 8.84
C PRO A 165 7.10 -7.32 8.93
N MET A 166 7.37 -6.59 10.01
CA MET A 166 8.69 -6.00 10.24
C MET A 166 9.71 -7.12 10.51
N PRO A 167 10.91 -7.09 9.89
CA PRO A 167 11.98 -7.99 10.27
C PRO A 167 12.33 -7.75 11.74
N ASP A 168 12.48 -8.81 12.52
CA ASP A 168 12.96 -8.70 13.90
C ASP A 168 14.31 -7.98 13.90
N LEU A 169 14.32 -6.75 14.40
CA LEU A 169 15.56 -6.09 14.78
C LEU A 169 16.02 -6.80 16.06
N PRO A 170 17.25 -7.34 16.12
CA PRO A 170 17.75 -7.87 17.38
C PRO A 170 17.65 -6.76 18.42
N ALA A 171 16.91 -7.03 19.50
CA ALA A 171 16.76 -6.13 20.63
C ALA A 171 18.17 -5.67 21.03
N GLU A 172 18.39 -4.35 21.05
CA GLU A 172 19.66 -3.82 21.55
C GLU A 172 19.89 -4.41 22.93
N ALA A 173 20.95 -5.22 23.04
CA ALA A 173 21.39 -5.74 24.32
C ALA A 173 21.54 -4.55 25.26
N GLU A 174 20.72 -4.52 26.32
CA GLU A 174 20.84 -3.57 27.40
C GLU A 174 22.29 -3.55 27.85
N LYS A 175 23.00 -2.44 27.56
CA LYS A 175 24.36 -2.23 28.06
C LYS A 175 24.27 -2.05 29.56
N HIS A 176 24.50 -3.12 30.30
CA HIS A 176 24.89 -3.05 31.70
C HIS A 176 26.18 -2.21 31.82
N PRO A 177 26.23 -1.21 32.73
CA PRO A 177 27.42 -0.41 32.91
C PRO A 177 28.44 -1.22 33.71
N SER A 178 29.45 -1.76 33.03
CA SER A 178 30.67 -2.20 33.71
C SER A 178 31.78 -1.18 33.48
N ASN A 179 32.26 -0.69 34.60
CA ASN A 179 33.27 0.33 34.77
C ASN A 179 34.65 -0.27 34.44
N LYS A 180 35.39 0.31 33.48
CA LYS A 180 36.87 0.43 33.52
C LYS A 180 37.40 1.26 32.34
N ARG A 181 38.24 2.23 32.70
CA ARG A 181 39.08 3.04 31.82
C ARG A 181 40.19 2.17 31.23
N ASP A 182 40.48 2.29 29.93
CA ASP A 182 41.70 2.95 29.43
C ASP A 182 41.90 2.80 27.90
N GLU A 183 42.55 3.82 27.35
CA GLU A 183 43.35 3.89 26.12
C GLU A 183 42.73 3.96 24.70
N ARG A 184 42.96 5.15 24.10
CA ARG A 184 43.05 5.53 22.68
C ARG A 184 43.52 4.39 21.75
N ILE A 185 42.75 4.15 20.68
CA ILE A 185 43.21 4.07 19.27
C ILE A 185 42.01 4.44 18.38
N SER A 186 42.21 5.40 17.47
CA SER A 186 41.22 5.83 16.48
C SER A 186 41.15 4.84 15.32
N HIS A 187 40.13 3.98 15.30
CA HIS A 187 39.66 3.37 14.05
C HIS A 187 38.27 3.94 13.73
N ARG A 188 38.17 4.62 12.58
CA ARG A 188 36.91 4.95 11.94
C ARG A 188 36.18 3.64 11.61
N THR A 189 35.37 3.15 12.54
CA THR A 189 34.37 2.12 12.26
C THR A 189 33.23 2.80 11.53
N SER A 190 33.18 2.59 10.22
CA SER A 190 32.00 2.86 9.39
C SER A 190 30.79 2.24 10.07
N ALA A 191 29.78 3.08 10.38
CA ALA A 191 28.49 2.62 10.86
C ALA A 191 28.00 1.47 9.97
N PRO A 192 27.45 0.39 10.56
CA PRO A 192 26.96 -0.73 9.77
C PRO A 192 25.86 -0.19 8.85
N ARG A 193 26.07 -0.33 7.53
CA ARG A 193 25.05 -0.07 6.51
C ARG A 193 23.89 -1.02 6.81
N SER A 194 22.85 -0.52 7.47
CA SER A 194 21.60 -1.24 7.61
C SER A 194 21.11 -1.59 6.21
N SER A 195 21.03 -2.88 5.91
CA SER A 195 20.36 -3.35 4.70
C SER A 195 18.97 -2.70 4.67
N PRO A 196 18.57 -2.06 3.55
CA PRO A 196 17.30 -1.36 3.52
C PRO A 196 16.20 -2.39 3.75
N ALA A 197 15.44 -2.25 4.85
CA ALA A 197 14.38 -3.19 5.20
C ALA A 197 13.39 -3.32 4.04
N VAL A 198 13.39 -4.49 3.39
CA VAL A 198 12.42 -4.87 2.36
C VAL A 198 11.37 -5.74 3.05
N LEU A 199 10.11 -5.34 2.96
CA LEU A 199 9.01 -6.12 3.52
C LEU A 199 8.50 -7.11 2.45
N PRO A 200 8.39 -8.41 2.76
CA PRO A 200 7.88 -9.43 1.84
C PRO A 200 6.35 -9.34 1.75
N VAL A 201 5.87 -8.23 1.19
CA VAL A 201 4.44 -7.93 1.03
C VAL A 201 4.09 -7.76 -0.44
N CYS A 202 2.81 -7.93 -0.76
CA CYS A 202 2.29 -7.84 -2.13
C CYS A 202 1.22 -6.74 -2.26
N PHE A 203 1.30 -5.95 -3.32
CA PHE A 203 0.28 -5.00 -3.74
C PHE A 203 -0.23 -5.36 -5.12
N VAL A 204 -1.55 -5.44 -5.27
CA VAL A 204 -2.22 -5.69 -6.55
C VAL A 204 -3.24 -4.57 -6.80
N SER A 205 -3.20 -3.96 -7.98
CA SER A 205 -4.12 -2.88 -8.32
C SER A 205 -4.53 -2.89 -9.78
N LYS A 206 -5.84 -2.70 -10.02
CA LYS A 206 -6.37 -2.38 -11.35
C LYS A 206 -6.05 -0.93 -11.73
N VAL A 207 -5.45 -0.78 -12.90
CA VAL A 207 -5.15 0.49 -13.56
C VAL A 207 -5.74 0.47 -14.97
N LEU A 208 -6.01 1.63 -15.57
CA LEU A 208 -6.41 1.71 -16.98
C LEU A 208 -5.26 2.22 -17.82
N HIS A 209 -5.02 1.59 -18.96
CA HIS A 209 -4.03 2.06 -19.90
C HIS A 209 -4.48 3.40 -20.52
N CYS A 210 -3.81 4.49 -20.16
CA CYS A 210 -4.00 5.84 -20.69
C CYS A 210 -2.73 6.69 -20.46
N HIS A 211 -2.77 7.98 -20.77
CA HIS A 211 -1.67 8.94 -20.53
C HIS A 211 -1.08 8.87 -19.11
N HIS A 212 -1.91 8.67 -18.08
CA HIS A 212 -1.50 8.65 -16.67
C HIS A 212 -0.93 7.31 -16.19
N PHE A 213 -0.97 6.27 -17.03
CA PHE A 213 -0.57 4.90 -16.66
C PHE A 213 0.89 4.82 -16.20
N GLU A 214 1.81 5.48 -16.92
CA GLU A 214 3.24 5.44 -16.60
C GLU A 214 3.58 6.12 -15.28
N GLN A 215 2.81 7.14 -14.87
CA GLN A 215 3.00 7.76 -13.56
C GLN A 215 2.66 6.77 -12.43
N VAL A 216 1.56 6.02 -12.55
CA VAL A 216 1.19 4.99 -11.56
C VAL A 216 2.26 3.90 -11.51
N LEU A 217 2.75 3.47 -12.67
CA LEU A 217 3.78 2.44 -12.77
C LEU A 217 5.12 2.90 -12.18
N THR A 218 5.52 4.14 -12.46
CA THR A 218 6.75 4.75 -11.93
C THR A 218 6.67 4.92 -10.42
N ALA A 219 5.55 5.41 -9.89
CA ALA A 219 5.32 5.49 -8.44
C ALA A 219 5.37 4.10 -7.79
N THR A 220 4.83 3.07 -8.45
CA THR A 220 4.88 1.70 -7.94
C THR A 220 6.31 1.14 -7.93
N ARG A 221 7.06 1.31 -9.03
CA ARG A 221 8.48 0.90 -9.14
C ARG A 221 9.38 1.63 -8.16
N ALA A 222 9.05 2.88 -7.80
CA ALA A 222 9.77 3.62 -6.79
C ALA A 222 9.61 3.00 -5.37
N LEU A 223 8.54 2.25 -5.13
CA LEU A 223 8.20 1.69 -3.81
C LEU A 223 8.41 0.18 -3.68
N PHE A 224 8.49 -0.56 -4.77
CA PHE A 224 8.55 -2.03 -4.78
C PHE A 224 9.73 -2.53 -5.61
N ARG A 225 10.35 -3.63 -5.20
CA ARG A 225 11.52 -4.19 -5.91
C ARG A 225 11.13 -4.84 -7.23
N HIS A 226 9.99 -5.51 -7.25
CA HIS A 226 9.50 -6.22 -8.41
C HIS A 226 8.11 -5.72 -8.76
N VAL A 227 7.94 -5.25 -10.00
CA VAL A 227 6.66 -4.74 -10.51
C VAL A 227 6.40 -5.36 -11.87
N LYS A 228 5.28 -6.08 -11.98
CA LYS A 228 4.81 -6.69 -13.21
C LYS A 228 3.46 -6.11 -13.59
N THR A 229 3.18 -6.04 -14.90
CA THR A 229 1.90 -5.59 -15.42
C THR A 229 1.29 -6.66 -16.32
N SER A 230 -0.03 -6.74 -16.36
CA SER A 230 -0.72 -7.72 -17.21
C SER A 230 -2.11 -7.28 -17.62
N LYS A 231 -2.46 -7.59 -18.86
CA LYS A 231 -3.85 -7.75 -19.28
C LYS A 231 -4.27 -9.18 -18.92
N LEU A 232 -5.45 -9.34 -18.34
CA LEU A 232 -5.98 -10.65 -17.97
C LEU A 232 -6.94 -11.15 -19.05
N LEU A 233 -7.04 -12.47 -19.19
CA LEU A 233 -8.02 -13.12 -20.06
C LEU A 233 -9.43 -12.98 -19.48
N ALA A 234 -9.55 -12.96 -18.15
CA ALA A 234 -10.80 -12.66 -17.46
C ALA A 234 -11.26 -11.19 -17.61
N SER A 235 -10.43 -10.33 -18.21
CA SER A 235 -10.83 -8.97 -18.60
C SER A 235 -11.60 -8.99 -19.92
N ARG A 236 -12.56 -8.09 -20.10
CA ARG A 236 -13.15 -7.85 -21.43
C ARG A 236 -12.07 -7.40 -22.43
N SER A 237 -12.17 -7.85 -23.67
CA SER A 237 -11.20 -7.58 -24.74
C SER A 237 -10.99 -6.09 -24.99
N GLU A 238 -12.08 -5.32 -25.00
CA GLU A 238 -12.14 -3.89 -25.25
C GLU A 238 -11.76 -3.05 -24.01
N SER A 239 -11.69 -3.66 -22.84
CA SER A 239 -11.35 -2.94 -21.61
C SER A 239 -9.89 -2.50 -21.66
N LEU A 240 -9.62 -1.24 -21.31
CA LEU A 240 -8.28 -0.72 -21.11
C LEU A 240 -7.61 -1.21 -19.82
N GLU A 241 -8.29 -2.08 -19.05
CA GLU A 241 -7.77 -2.54 -17.77
C GLU A 241 -6.48 -3.34 -17.90
N ARG A 242 -5.56 -3.01 -17.00
CA ARG A 242 -4.34 -3.74 -16.70
C ARG A 242 -4.27 -3.91 -15.18
N TYR A 243 -3.58 -4.94 -14.74
CA TYR A 243 -3.26 -5.15 -13.33
C TYR A 243 -1.79 -4.95 -13.11
N VAL A 244 -1.45 -4.16 -12.10
CA VAL A 244 -0.11 -4.04 -11.54
C VAL A 244 -0.02 -5.02 -10.39
N VAL A 245 1.02 -5.86 -10.40
CA VAL A 245 1.41 -6.75 -9.29
C VAL A 245 2.79 -6.33 -8.84
N ALA A 246 2.88 -5.86 -7.60
CA ALA A 246 4.10 -5.31 -7.03
C ALA A 246 4.45 -6.04 -5.74
N THR A 247 5.70 -6.47 -5.61
CA THR A 247 6.17 -7.23 -4.45
C THR A 247 7.44 -6.63 -3.88
N ASP A 248 7.70 -6.97 -2.62
CA ASP A 248 8.93 -6.59 -1.91
C ASP A 248 9.01 -5.07 -1.71
N PHE A 249 8.21 -4.58 -0.76
CA PHE A 249 8.05 -3.17 -0.46
C PHE A 249 9.30 -2.58 0.19
N GLN A 250 9.81 -1.49 -0.36
CA GLN A 250 11.07 -0.87 0.05
C GLN A 250 10.82 0.21 1.11
N LEU A 251 11.03 -0.12 2.39
CA LEU A 251 10.76 0.79 3.51
C LEU A 251 11.58 2.09 3.45
N ALA A 252 12.85 1.97 3.06
CA ALA A 252 13.73 3.12 2.90
C ALA A 252 13.28 4.03 1.75
N ALA A 253 12.75 3.46 0.66
CA ALA A 253 12.18 4.25 -0.43
C ALA A 253 10.92 4.99 0.03
N TRP A 254 10.01 4.29 0.73
CA TRP A 254 8.83 4.90 1.34
C TRP A 254 9.19 6.09 2.24
N GLN A 255 10.17 5.93 3.15
CA GLN A 255 10.61 7.00 4.04
C GLN A 255 11.17 8.20 3.26
N ARG A 256 12.06 7.97 2.30
CA ARG A 256 12.58 9.05 1.44
C ARG A 256 11.44 9.76 0.72
N LEU A 257 10.46 9.02 0.23
CA LEU A 257 9.41 9.60 -0.58
C LEU A 257 8.37 10.40 0.23
N THR A 258 8.10 10.00 1.47
CA THR A 258 7.01 10.57 2.29
C THR A 258 7.44 11.54 3.38
N THR A 259 8.74 11.63 3.69
CA THR A 259 9.27 12.53 4.75
C THR A 259 9.59 13.94 4.23
N ALA A 260 9.48 14.17 2.92
CA ALA A 260 9.88 15.39 2.22
C ALA A 260 9.06 16.68 2.51
N HIS A 261 8.26 16.73 3.58
CA HIS A 261 7.29 17.81 3.85
C HIS A 261 7.39 18.50 5.23
N LEU A 262 8.53 18.41 5.92
CA LEU A 262 8.78 19.32 7.04
C LEU A 262 9.17 20.71 6.50
N PRO A 263 8.46 21.79 6.85
CA PRO A 263 8.85 23.14 6.46
C PRO A 263 10.15 23.50 7.18
N THR A 264 11.27 23.44 6.48
CA THR A 264 12.53 24.00 6.95
C THR A 264 12.61 25.43 6.43
N TRP A 265 12.59 26.39 7.35
CA TRP A 265 12.88 27.79 7.05
C TRP A 265 14.33 27.88 6.54
N PRO A 266 14.61 28.53 5.40
CA PRO A 266 15.94 28.45 4.80
C PRO A 266 16.93 29.31 5.58
N GLN A 267 17.95 28.66 6.15
CA GLN A 267 19.22 29.29 6.53
C GLN A 267 20.32 28.59 5.72
N ASN A 268 20.62 29.04 4.50
CA ASN A 268 21.85 28.78 3.70
C ASN A 268 21.69 28.07 2.35
N LEU A 269 22.52 28.50 1.39
CA LEU A 269 22.55 28.16 -0.05
C LEU A 269 22.92 26.70 -0.41
N GLN A 270 23.31 25.85 0.55
CA GLN A 270 23.61 24.43 0.29
C GLN A 270 22.34 23.54 0.17
N GLN A 271 21.16 24.05 0.52
CA GLN A 271 19.89 23.30 0.50
C GLN A 271 19.25 23.11 -0.89
N HIS A 272 19.73 23.78 -1.94
CA HIS A 272 19.14 23.69 -3.29
C HIS A 272 19.19 22.28 -3.90
N ARG A 273 20.24 21.48 -3.61
CA ARG A 273 20.36 20.09 -4.10
C ARG A 273 19.46 19.10 -3.34
N GLU A 274 19.17 19.36 -2.07
CA GLU A 274 18.27 18.51 -1.26
C GLU A 274 16.79 18.83 -1.51
N GLN A 275 16.45 20.10 -1.77
CA GLN A 275 15.11 20.50 -2.22
C GLN A 275 14.73 19.89 -3.58
N SER A 276 15.66 19.80 -4.53
CA SER A 276 15.43 19.16 -5.85
C SER A 276 15.09 17.66 -5.76
N ARG A 277 15.61 16.93 -4.77
CA ARG A 277 15.26 15.51 -4.53
C ARG A 277 13.96 15.33 -3.73
N SER A 278 13.67 16.28 -2.84
CA SER A 278 12.42 16.34 -2.06
C SER A 278 11.19 16.59 -2.95
N THR A 279 11.30 17.49 -3.94
CA THR A 279 10.23 17.78 -4.90
C THR A 279 9.97 16.62 -5.86
N ALA A 280 11.02 15.92 -6.31
CA ALA A 280 10.90 14.76 -7.20
C ALA A 280 10.01 13.65 -6.61
N SER A 281 10.10 13.42 -5.30
CA SER A 281 9.24 12.46 -4.62
C SER A 281 7.76 12.86 -4.59
N ALA A 282 7.49 14.10 -4.18
CA ALA A 282 6.12 14.59 -4.02
C ALA A 282 5.39 14.66 -5.37
N SER A 283 6.13 14.83 -6.46
CA SER A 283 5.61 14.83 -7.83
C SER A 283 4.99 13.48 -8.25
N LEU A 284 5.50 12.34 -7.74
CA LEU A 284 4.99 11.01 -8.11
C LEU A 284 3.53 10.83 -7.71
N PHE A 285 3.13 11.45 -6.60
CA PHE A 285 1.77 11.44 -6.09
C PHE A 285 0.99 12.72 -6.46
N SER A 286 1.51 13.53 -7.38
CA SER A 286 0.81 14.68 -7.94
C SER A 286 0.43 14.38 -9.39
N MET A 287 -0.83 13.99 -9.60
CA MET A 287 -1.36 13.62 -10.92
C MET A 287 -2.41 14.66 -11.32
N PRO A 288 -2.02 15.80 -11.93
CA PRO A 288 -2.98 16.75 -12.47
C PRO A 288 -3.77 16.12 -13.63
N PRO A 289 -5.06 16.45 -13.80
CA PRO A 289 -5.81 16.03 -14.98
C PRO A 289 -5.27 16.72 -16.22
N ALA A 290 -5.23 16.02 -17.35
CA ALA A 290 -5.00 16.65 -18.65
C ALA A 290 -6.29 17.35 -19.12
N PRO A 291 -6.20 18.34 -20.03
CA PRO A 291 -7.40 18.97 -20.60
C PRO A 291 -8.41 17.96 -21.16
N GLU A 292 -7.95 16.92 -21.83
CA GLU A 292 -8.77 15.83 -22.38
C GLU A 292 -9.39 14.91 -21.32
N ASP A 293 -8.87 14.93 -20.09
CA ASP A 293 -9.50 14.22 -18.98
C ASP A 293 -10.69 14.98 -18.42
N CYS A 294 -10.79 16.27 -18.72
CA CYS A 294 -11.86 17.12 -18.21
C CYS A 294 -13.01 17.11 -19.21
N GLY A 295 -14.23 16.82 -18.75
CA GLY A 295 -15.44 17.06 -19.56
C GLY A 295 -15.65 18.57 -19.78
N ASP A 296 -16.85 18.97 -20.22
CA ASP A 296 -17.21 20.38 -20.49
C ASP A 296 -17.34 21.27 -19.23
N VAL A 297 -16.56 21.00 -18.18
CA VAL A 297 -16.66 21.66 -16.87
C VAL A 297 -15.61 22.75 -16.76
N HIS A 298 -16.05 24.01 -16.60
CA HIS A 298 -15.17 25.18 -16.49
C HIS A 298 -14.39 25.28 -15.17
N HIS A 299 -14.81 24.55 -14.13
CA HIS A 299 -14.18 24.56 -12.81
C HIS A 299 -13.80 23.15 -12.38
N ILE A 300 -12.58 22.75 -12.73
CA ILE A 300 -12.00 21.46 -12.35
C ILE A 300 -11.32 21.59 -11.00
N VAL A 301 -11.61 20.65 -10.09
CA VAL A 301 -10.99 20.55 -8.77
C VAL A 301 -10.50 19.13 -8.55
N TRP A 302 -9.26 18.98 -8.11
CA TRP A 302 -8.65 17.69 -7.79
C TRP A 302 -7.78 17.80 -6.53
N ASN A 303 -7.47 16.67 -5.89
CA ASN A 303 -6.63 16.65 -4.70
C ASN A 303 -5.26 16.05 -5.04
N CYS A 304 -4.20 16.79 -4.73
CA CYS A 304 -2.84 16.28 -4.83
C CYS A 304 -2.60 15.22 -3.75
N LEU A 305 -2.27 13.99 -4.13
CA LEU A 305 -2.03 12.90 -3.19
C LEU A 305 -0.69 13.04 -2.45
N GLY A 306 0.26 13.81 -3.01
CA GLY A 306 1.55 14.11 -2.40
C GLY A 306 1.41 15.00 -1.16
N CYS A 307 0.87 16.21 -1.32
CA CYS A 307 0.75 17.19 -0.23
C CYS A 307 -0.66 17.31 0.37
N GLY A 308 -1.67 16.66 -0.18
CA GLY A 308 -3.06 16.73 0.28
C GLY A 308 -3.82 18.01 -0.08
N ARG A 309 -3.21 18.93 -0.86
CA ARG A 309 -3.86 20.20 -1.24
C ARG A 309 -4.92 19.97 -2.31
N THR A 310 -6.01 20.71 -2.18
CA THR A 310 -6.96 20.93 -3.27
C THR A 310 -6.31 21.84 -4.33
N CYS A 311 -6.37 21.39 -5.58
CA CYS A 311 -5.81 22.03 -6.76
C CYS A 311 -6.94 22.33 -7.74
N THR A 312 -6.78 23.39 -8.54
CA THR A 312 -7.77 23.84 -9.53
C THR A 312 -7.19 23.76 -10.94
N GLY A 313 -8.07 23.46 -11.90
CA GLY A 313 -7.68 23.31 -13.31
C GLY A 313 -6.76 22.11 -13.57
N CYS A 314 -6.05 22.16 -14.70
CA CYS A 314 -5.15 21.12 -15.18
C CYS A 314 -3.67 21.36 -14.83
N GLN A 315 -3.40 22.40 -14.03
CA GLN A 315 -2.03 22.76 -13.68
C GLN A 315 -1.48 21.83 -12.59
N PRO A 316 -0.16 21.55 -12.59
CA PRO A 316 0.47 20.81 -11.51
C PRO A 316 0.25 21.43 -10.14
N CYS A 317 0.34 20.61 -9.09
CA CYS A 317 0.26 21.12 -7.73
C CYS A 317 1.41 22.09 -7.45
N MET A 318 1.12 23.31 -7.00
CA MET A 318 2.15 24.32 -6.70
C MET A 318 3.19 23.87 -5.67
N GLN A 319 2.84 22.94 -4.76
CA GLN A 319 3.76 22.42 -3.76
C GLN A 319 4.57 21.21 -4.24
N CYS A 320 3.96 20.34 -5.06
CA CYS A 320 4.60 19.09 -5.48
C CYS A 320 5.25 19.16 -6.86
N GLY A 321 4.90 20.18 -7.66
CA GLY A 321 5.34 20.31 -9.04
C GLY A 321 4.71 19.28 -9.98
N PRO A 322 5.04 19.34 -11.28
CA PRO A 322 4.63 18.32 -12.25
C PRO A 322 5.35 17.00 -11.99
N TYR A 323 4.67 15.89 -12.30
CA TYR A 323 5.35 14.63 -12.52
C TYR A 323 6.33 14.79 -13.68
N GLN A 324 7.61 14.52 -13.42
CA GLN A 324 8.63 14.41 -14.45
C GLN A 324 8.98 12.92 -14.59
N PRO A 325 8.65 12.29 -15.73
CA PRO A 325 9.17 10.96 -16.03
C PRO A 325 10.70 11.03 -15.95
N VAL A 326 11.32 10.02 -15.34
CA VAL A 326 12.76 9.86 -15.48
C VAL A 326 13.00 9.51 -16.94
N GLU A 327 13.45 10.48 -17.76
CA GLU A 327 14.00 10.18 -19.08
C GLU A 327 15.10 9.14 -18.89
N ASP A 328 14.99 8.03 -19.63
CA ASP A 328 15.92 6.89 -19.66
C ASP A 328 17.22 7.13 -18.89
N ALA A 329 17.26 6.66 -17.64
CA ALA A 329 18.52 6.37 -16.99
C ALA A 329 19.12 5.15 -17.70
N ARG A 330 19.71 5.38 -18.88
CA ARG A 330 20.81 4.54 -19.39
C ARG A 330 21.97 4.72 -18.42
N LEU A 331 22.03 3.85 -17.40
CA LEU A 331 23.25 3.50 -16.67
C LEU A 331 23.21 2.02 -16.32
#